data_AF-A0A3E1EU47-F1
#
_entry.id   AF-A0A3E1EU47-F1
#
_cell.length_a   1.000
_cell.length_b   1.000
_cell.length_c   1.000
_cell.angle_alpha   90.00
_cell.angle_beta   90.00
_cell.angle_gamma   90.00
#
_symmetry.space_group_name_H-M   'P 1'
#
loop_
_entity.id
_entity.type
_entity.pdbx_description
1 polymer ?
#
loop_
_entity_poly.entity_id
_entity_poly.type
_entity_poly.pdbx_seq_one_letter_code
_entity_poly.pdbx_strand_id
1 'polypeptide(L)'
;MAARLLEEARRRTLFPGISFTDTPNGRRAIIEGSNTLVATVWQYQQTSHADAIALTDHFRWSLQQSIAAISYANAFPDEVSADAADLPSLALPTHPLNPSSPAHPDSDPDPAPSIRISHPFSSLIEAAKDARLHAHAPYSRFKVGAALLGKGWKLFKGCNVENLSYGLTICAERNAIFQAIASGVSQFEAIAIVADTRHPISPCGACRQVMAEFGNFRILSATLSGEVFESTVDALLPRSRTGILDLD
;
A
#
# COMPACT_ATOMS: atom_id res chain seq x y z
N MET A 1 -18.67 15.35 -28.18
CA MET A 1 -18.90 15.60 -26.74
C MET A 1 -19.40 14.34 -26.01
N ALA A 2 -20.45 13.66 -26.49
CA ALA A 2 -21.00 12.46 -25.81
C ALA A 2 -20.04 11.26 -25.71
N ALA A 3 -19.33 10.89 -26.78
CA ALA A 3 -18.37 9.78 -26.75
C ALA A 3 -17.20 10.01 -25.77
N ARG A 4 -16.76 11.26 -25.63
CA ARG A 4 -15.68 11.66 -24.71
C ARG A 4 -16.12 11.54 -23.24
N LEU A 5 -17.33 12.01 -22.93
CA LEU A 5 -17.89 11.88 -21.58
C LEU A 5 -18.14 10.42 -21.18
N LEU A 6 -18.51 9.56 -22.14
CA LEU A 6 -18.66 8.13 -21.90
C LEU A 6 -17.32 7.45 -21.59
N GLU A 7 -16.28 7.79 -22.34
CA GLU A 7 -14.93 7.28 -22.09
C GLU A 7 -14.37 7.78 -20.74
N GLU A 8 -14.58 9.05 -20.41
CA GLU A 8 -14.21 9.61 -19.09
C GLU A 8 -14.95 8.91 -17.95
N ALA A 9 -16.24 8.63 -18.11
CA ALA A 9 -17.02 7.87 -17.12
C ALA A 9 -16.45 6.46 -16.93
N ARG A 10 -16.08 5.78 -18.02
CA ARG A 10 -15.42 4.47 -17.98
C ARG A 10 -14.07 4.55 -17.26
N ARG A 11 -13.26 5.57 -17.54
CA ARG A 11 -11.96 5.79 -16.89
C ARG A 11 -12.11 6.04 -15.40
N ARG A 12 -13.11 6.82 -14.96
CA ARG A 12 -13.42 7.01 -13.53
C ARG A 12 -13.79 5.71 -12.83
N THR A 13 -14.48 4.81 -13.52
CA THR A 13 -14.80 3.48 -12.98
C THR A 13 -13.55 2.59 -12.85
N LEU A 14 -12.66 2.63 -13.84
CA LEU A 14 -11.42 1.84 -13.85
C LEU A 14 -10.35 2.38 -12.89
N PHE A 15 -10.33 3.68 -12.66
CA PHE A 15 -9.37 4.38 -11.81
C PHE A 15 -10.11 5.26 -10.78
N PRO A 16 -10.68 4.66 -9.72
CA PRO A 16 -11.34 5.41 -8.66
C PRO A 16 -10.38 6.43 -8.03
N GLY A 17 -10.78 7.70 -7.93
CA GLY A 17 -9.94 8.80 -7.46
C GLY A 17 -9.27 9.61 -8.57
N ILE A 18 -9.52 9.30 -9.84
CA ILE A 18 -9.18 10.15 -10.99
C ILE A 18 -10.40 10.96 -11.43
N SER A 19 -10.20 12.26 -11.63
CA SER A 19 -11.16 13.15 -12.27
C SER A 19 -10.52 13.84 -13.49
N PHE A 20 -11.28 14.71 -14.15
CA PHE A 20 -10.85 15.41 -15.35
C PHE A 20 -11.18 16.88 -15.24
N THR A 21 -10.24 17.74 -15.64
CA THR A 21 -10.44 19.19 -15.69
C THR A 21 -10.08 19.72 -17.07
N ASP A 22 -10.77 20.78 -17.50
CA ASP A 22 -10.39 21.50 -18.71
C ASP A 22 -9.22 22.44 -18.39
N THR A 23 -8.17 22.41 -19.22
CA THR A 23 -7.01 23.30 -19.18
C THR A 23 -6.87 24.02 -20.53
N PRO A 24 -6.07 25.10 -20.63
CA PRO A 24 -5.82 25.77 -21.91
C PRO A 24 -5.29 24.82 -23.00
N ASN A 25 -4.57 23.76 -22.60
CA ASN A 25 -3.98 22.77 -23.51
C ASN A 25 -4.85 21.52 -23.68
N GLY A 26 -6.14 21.62 -23.32
CA GLY A 26 -7.09 20.52 -23.43
C GLY A 26 -7.50 19.95 -22.07
N ARG A 27 -8.29 18.88 -22.11
CA ARG A 27 -8.87 18.26 -20.91
C ARG A 27 -7.91 17.21 -20.37
N ARG A 28 -7.52 17.35 -19.11
CA ARG A 28 -6.45 16.56 -18.48
C ARG A 28 -6.94 15.81 -17.25
N ALA A 29 -6.30 14.67 -16.97
CA ALA A 29 -6.56 13.87 -15.78
C ALA A 29 -5.97 14.55 -14.53
N ILE A 30 -6.76 14.60 -13.46
CA ILE A 30 -6.38 15.12 -12.15
C ILE A 30 -6.68 14.11 -11.06
N ILE A 31 -5.96 14.23 -9.95
CA ILE A 31 -6.24 13.50 -8.72
C ILE A 31 -7.41 14.17 -8.01
N GLU A 32 -8.46 13.40 -7.75
CA GLU A 32 -9.67 13.86 -7.08
C GLU A 32 -9.33 14.38 -5.67
N GLY A 33 -9.80 15.60 -5.36
CA GLY A 33 -9.58 16.25 -4.06
C GLY A 33 -8.25 17.03 -3.93
N SER A 34 -7.31 16.94 -4.88
CA SER A 34 -6.04 17.67 -4.82
C SER A 34 -5.82 18.67 -5.98
N ASN A 35 -6.67 18.63 -7.02
CA ASN A 35 -6.52 19.39 -8.27
C ASN A 35 -5.14 19.24 -8.95
N THR A 36 -4.36 18.24 -8.55
CA THR A 36 -3.02 17.99 -9.11
C THR A 36 -3.14 17.14 -10.37
N LEU A 37 -2.43 17.53 -11.43
CA LEU A 37 -2.42 16.79 -12.69
C LEU A 37 -1.70 15.45 -12.53
N VAL A 38 -2.24 14.40 -13.15
CA VAL A 38 -1.56 13.08 -13.19
C VAL A 38 -0.20 13.20 -13.89
N ALA A 39 -0.08 14.11 -14.87
CA ALA A 39 1.18 14.45 -15.52
C ALA A 39 2.29 14.93 -14.57
N THR A 40 1.93 15.64 -13.49
CA THR A 40 2.89 16.07 -12.46
C THR A 40 3.44 14.87 -11.69
N VAL A 41 2.57 13.89 -11.41
CA VAL A 41 2.95 12.64 -10.75
C VAL A 41 3.86 11.81 -11.64
N TRP A 42 3.52 11.69 -12.93
CA TRP A 42 4.34 10.99 -13.92
C TRP A 42 5.73 11.62 -14.05
N GLN A 43 5.81 12.95 -14.17
CA GLN A 43 7.09 13.66 -14.23
C GLN A 43 7.94 13.38 -12.98
N TYR A 44 7.34 13.46 -11.79
CA TYR A 44 8.03 13.15 -10.53
C TYR A 44 8.49 11.69 -10.43
N GLN A 45 7.68 10.75 -10.92
CA GLN A 45 8.02 9.32 -10.93
C GLN A 45 9.22 9.03 -11.84
N GLN A 46 9.31 9.69 -12.99
CA GLN A 46 10.42 9.53 -13.93
C GLN A 46 11.72 10.15 -13.43
N THR A 47 11.65 11.22 -12.64
CA THR A 47 12.85 11.86 -12.08
C THR A 47 13.35 11.18 -10.81
N SER A 48 12.44 10.65 -9.98
CA SER A 48 12.75 10.20 -8.62
C SER A 48 12.60 8.70 -8.42
N HIS A 49 12.09 7.96 -9.42
CA HIS A 49 11.69 6.55 -9.30
C HIS A 49 10.75 6.28 -8.12
N ALA A 50 9.90 7.25 -7.79
CA ALA A 50 9.02 7.20 -6.62
C ALA A 50 7.92 6.15 -6.79
N ASP A 51 7.72 5.31 -5.78
CA ASP A 51 6.59 4.41 -5.70
C ASP A 51 5.32 5.10 -5.14
N ALA A 52 4.21 4.35 -5.05
CA ALA A 52 2.95 4.90 -4.54
C ALA A 52 3.05 5.47 -3.13
N ILE A 53 4.03 5.03 -2.35
CA ILE A 53 4.15 5.43 -0.97
C ILE A 53 5.05 6.64 -0.84
N ALA A 54 6.14 6.69 -1.59
CA ALA A 54 6.94 7.90 -1.76
C ALA A 54 6.09 9.08 -2.27
N LEU A 55 5.16 8.83 -3.20
CA LEU A 55 4.18 9.83 -3.62
C LEU A 55 3.23 10.26 -2.51
N THR A 56 2.78 9.30 -1.70
CA THR A 56 1.87 9.59 -0.58
C THR A 56 2.53 10.53 0.41
N ASP A 57 3.79 10.27 0.76
CA ASP A 57 4.56 11.12 1.66
C ASP A 57 4.87 12.49 1.03
N HIS A 58 5.28 12.53 -0.25
CA HIS A 58 5.64 13.76 -0.95
C HIS A 58 4.44 14.71 -1.13
N PHE A 59 3.33 14.20 -1.64
CA PHE A 59 2.14 15.00 -1.94
C PHE A 59 1.17 15.11 -0.76
N ARG A 60 1.45 14.43 0.36
CA ARG A 60 0.58 14.31 1.54
C ARG A 60 -0.83 13.83 1.19
N TRP A 61 -0.91 12.85 0.29
CA TRP A 61 -2.17 12.25 -0.16
C TRP A 61 -2.59 11.04 0.68
N SER A 62 -3.74 10.46 0.37
CA SER A 62 -4.04 9.09 0.78
C SER A 62 -3.30 8.10 -0.12
N LEU A 63 -3.05 6.88 0.38
CA LEU A 63 -2.47 5.81 -0.45
C LEU A 63 -3.29 5.59 -1.72
N GLN A 64 -4.62 5.64 -1.58
CA GLN A 64 -5.55 5.39 -2.66
C GLN A 64 -5.39 6.43 -3.78
N GLN A 65 -5.19 7.70 -3.45
CA GLN A 65 -4.92 8.74 -4.44
C GLN A 65 -3.60 8.51 -5.17
N SER A 66 -2.53 8.18 -4.46
CA SER A 66 -1.22 7.89 -5.05
C SER A 66 -1.25 6.64 -5.95
N ILE A 67 -1.97 5.61 -5.52
CA ILE A 67 -2.24 4.40 -6.32
C ILE A 67 -3.03 4.75 -7.58
N ALA A 68 -4.10 5.53 -7.46
CA ALA A 68 -4.92 5.93 -8.59
C ALA A 68 -4.08 6.71 -9.62
N ALA A 69 -3.23 7.61 -9.14
CA ALA A 69 -2.30 8.39 -9.96
C ALA A 69 -1.37 7.49 -10.78
N ILE A 70 -0.63 6.58 -10.13
CA ILE A 70 0.31 5.69 -10.82
C ILE A 70 -0.43 4.72 -11.74
N SER A 71 -1.55 4.15 -11.29
CA SER A 71 -2.34 3.20 -12.07
C SER A 71 -2.83 3.84 -13.37
N TYR A 72 -3.33 5.07 -13.31
CA TYR A 72 -3.74 5.83 -14.49
C TYR A 72 -2.55 6.15 -15.38
N ALA A 73 -1.45 6.63 -14.80
CA ALA A 73 -0.26 7.02 -15.55
C ALA A 73 0.37 5.83 -16.32
N ASN A 74 0.43 4.66 -15.69
CA ASN A 74 0.89 3.43 -16.33
C ASN A 74 -0.08 2.89 -17.41
N ALA A 75 -1.38 3.14 -17.26
CA ALA A 75 -2.38 2.71 -18.23
C ALA A 75 -2.42 3.62 -19.47
N PHE A 76 -2.05 4.89 -19.33
CA PHE A 76 -2.08 5.90 -20.40
C PHE A 76 -0.78 6.71 -20.48
N PRO A 77 0.37 6.06 -20.71
CA PRO A 77 1.68 6.72 -20.65
C PRO A 77 1.85 7.78 -21.75
N ASP A 78 1.29 7.56 -22.94
CA ASP A 78 1.39 8.52 -24.06
C ASP A 78 0.63 9.82 -23.78
N GLU A 79 -0.58 9.71 -23.23
CA GLU A 79 -1.42 10.86 -22.85
C GLU A 79 -0.74 11.68 -21.74
N VAL A 80 -0.26 10.99 -20.72
CA VAL A 80 0.30 11.62 -19.53
C VAL A 80 1.70 12.20 -19.80
N SER A 81 2.48 11.58 -20.67
CA SER A 81 3.79 12.12 -21.11
C SER A 81 3.65 13.36 -21.99
N ALA A 82 2.68 13.39 -22.89
CA ALA A 82 2.37 14.57 -23.69
C ALA A 82 1.93 15.74 -22.78
N ASP A 83 1.05 15.46 -21.80
CA ASP A 83 0.64 16.46 -20.82
C ASP A 83 1.82 16.95 -19.95
N ALA A 84 2.76 16.06 -19.61
CA ALA A 84 3.93 16.40 -18.79
C ALA A 84 4.96 17.25 -19.54
N ALA A 85 5.03 17.16 -20.87
CA ALA A 85 5.91 18.00 -21.69
C ALA A 85 5.56 19.50 -21.59
N ASP A 86 4.30 19.81 -21.28
CA ASP A 86 3.80 21.18 -21.09
C ASP A 86 4.00 21.71 -19.66
N LEU A 87 4.47 20.87 -18.73
CA LEU A 87 4.70 21.27 -17.35
C LEU A 87 6.10 21.87 -17.18
N PRO A 88 6.28 22.87 -16.29
CA PRO A 88 7.60 23.33 -15.89
C PRO A 88 8.40 22.15 -15.33
N SER A 89 9.70 22.07 -15.64
CA SER A 89 10.59 21.07 -15.06
C SER A 89 10.57 21.16 -13.53
N LEU A 90 10.08 20.11 -12.86
CA LEU A 90 10.11 19.98 -11.40
C LEU A 90 11.56 20.03 -10.91
N ALA A 91 11.89 20.99 -10.06
CA ALA A 91 13.17 21.02 -9.37
C ALA A 91 13.24 19.85 -8.38
N LEU A 92 14.30 19.06 -8.44
CA LEU A 92 14.52 17.95 -7.50
C LEU A 92 14.57 18.48 -6.06
N PRO A 93 13.87 17.86 -5.09
CA PRO A 93 14.15 18.11 -3.69
C PRO A 93 15.54 17.55 -3.35
N THR A 94 16.50 18.44 -3.10
CA THR A 94 17.82 18.06 -2.58
C THR A 94 17.69 17.68 -1.11
N HIS A 95 17.58 16.39 -0.81
CA HIS A 95 17.87 15.91 0.55
C HIS A 95 19.39 15.78 0.70
N PRO A 96 20.04 16.47 1.66
CA PRO A 96 21.44 16.23 1.94
C PRO A 96 21.59 14.82 2.55
N LEU A 97 22.30 13.95 1.84
CA LEU A 97 22.93 12.77 2.42
C LEU A 97 24.00 13.29 3.40
N ASN A 98 23.77 13.18 4.71
CA ASN A 98 24.84 13.48 5.68
C ASN A 98 25.32 12.20 6.37
N PRO A 99 26.64 12.03 6.57
CA PRO A 99 27.28 10.76 6.81
C PRO A 99 27.58 10.52 8.31
N SER A 100 27.86 9.25 8.60
CA SER A 100 28.70 8.74 9.70
C SER A 100 28.27 9.03 11.15
N SER A 101 27.85 7.97 11.85
CA SER A 101 27.68 7.91 13.30
C SER A 101 28.94 7.29 13.95
N PRO A 102 29.52 7.85 15.03
CA PRO A 102 30.45 7.12 15.89
C PRO A 102 29.72 6.45 17.06
N ALA A 103 30.29 5.34 17.54
CA ALA A 103 29.70 4.42 18.50
C ALA A 103 29.91 4.80 20.00
N HIS A 104 29.03 4.21 20.83
CA HIS A 104 29.12 3.89 22.28
C HIS A 104 28.72 4.96 23.32
N PRO A 105 28.48 4.57 24.61
CA PRO A 105 27.51 3.59 25.13
C PRO A 105 26.73 4.13 26.37
N ASP A 106 25.69 3.40 26.80
CA ASP A 106 25.00 3.42 28.11
C ASP A 106 24.54 4.77 28.73
N SER A 107 23.24 5.07 28.60
CA SER A 107 22.32 5.42 29.71
C SER A 107 20.98 5.98 29.17
N ASP A 108 19.86 5.35 29.54
CA ASP A 108 18.53 5.99 29.52
C ASP A 108 18.46 6.98 30.68
N PRO A 109 17.88 8.20 30.51
CA PRO A 109 16.41 8.30 30.62
C PRO A 109 15.69 9.42 29.82
N ASP A 110 14.37 9.18 29.72
CA ASP A 110 13.21 10.06 29.42
C ASP A 110 12.76 10.17 27.93
N PRO A 111 11.48 9.85 27.59
CA PRO A 111 11.03 9.83 26.21
C PRO A 111 10.79 11.25 25.71
N ALA A 112 11.82 11.80 25.07
CA ALA A 112 11.75 12.99 24.23
C ALA A 112 10.66 12.83 23.12
N PRO A 113 10.05 13.93 22.66
CA PRO A 113 8.91 13.89 21.75
C PRO A 113 9.26 13.12 20.47
N SER A 114 8.49 12.08 20.19
CA SER A 114 8.72 11.18 19.05
C SER A 114 8.69 11.95 17.73
N ILE A 115 9.87 12.20 17.16
CA ILE A 115 10.02 12.57 15.75
C ILE A 115 9.45 11.39 14.95
N ARG A 116 8.23 11.55 14.43
CA ARG A 116 7.60 10.56 13.54
C ARG A 116 8.29 10.66 12.18
N ILE A 117 9.35 9.88 11.99
CA ILE A 117 9.88 9.58 10.66
C ILE A 117 8.76 8.85 9.91
N SER A 118 8.28 9.39 8.79
CA SER A 118 7.26 8.73 7.97
C SER A 118 7.81 7.40 7.49
N HIS A 119 7.14 6.30 7.85
CA HIS A 119 7.52 5.00 7.37
C HIS A 119 7.09 4.89 5.89
N PRO A 120 7.91 4.36 4.98
CA PRO A 120 7.61 4.29 3.55
C PRO A 120 6.47 3.31 3.22
N PHE A 121 5.70 2.84 4.21
CA PHE A 121 4.44 2.08 4.07
C PHE A 121 3.36 2.56 5.05
N SER A 122 3.51 3.78 5.59
CA SER A 122 2.58 4.40 6.55
C SER A 122 1.14 4.28 6.06
N SER A 123 0.92 4.55 4.79
CA SER A 123 -0.38 4.56 4.14
C SER A 123 -0.97 3.16 3.97
N LEU A 124 -0.14 2.12 3.84
CA LEU A 124 -0.59 0.72 3.80
C LEU A 124 -1.02 0.26 5.20
N ILE A 125 -0.30 0.71 6.24
CA ILE A 125 -0.66 0.48 7.65
C ILE A 125 -1.98 1.18 8.00
N GLU A 126 -2.18 2.43 7.55
CA GLU A 126 -3.47 3.12 7.73
C GLU A 126 -4.62 2.40 7.02
N ALA A 127 -4.41 1.93 5.79
CA ALA A 127 -5.42 1.12 5.10
C ALA A 127 -5.78 -0.18 5.87
N ALA A 128 -4.80 -0.80 6.53
CA ALA A 128 -5.03 -1.97 7.38
C ALA A 128 -5.77 -1.60 8.69
N LYS A 129 -5.48 -0.44 9.29
CA LYS A 129 -6.26 0.10 10.42
C LYS A 129 -7.72 0.31 10.06
N ASP A 130 -8.00 0.88 8.89
CA ASP A 130 -9.36 1.08 8.40
C ASP A 130 -10.07 -0.27 8.17
N ALA A 131 -9.39 -1.23 7.56
CA ALA A 131 -9.93 -2.56 7.33
C ALA A 131 -10.31 -3.24 8.66
N ARG A 132 -9.47 -3.12 9.69
CA ARG A 132 -9.68 -3.70 11.03
C ARG A 132 -11.02 -3.31 11.64
N LEU A 133 -11.51 -2.09 11.40
CA LEU A 133 -12.77 -1.61 11.97
C LEU A 133 -13.98 -2.45 11.54
N HIS A 134 -13.89 -3.06 10.36
CA HIS A 134 -14.93 -3.88 9.74
C HIS A 134 -14.92 -5.35 10.18
N ALA A 135 -13.96 -5.76 11.02
CA ALA A 135 -13.84 -7.13 11.49
C ALA A 135 -15.12 -7.65 12.17
N HIS A 136 -15.58 -8.83 11.75
CA HIS A 136 -16.62 -9.57 12.43
C HIS A 136 -15.98 -10.53 13.43
N ALA A 137 -15.80 -10.06 14.68
CA ALA A 137 -15.13 -10.82 15.74
C ALA A 137 -15.94 -10.85 17.05
N PRO A 138 -17.19 -11.38 17.04
CA PRO A 138 -18.03 -11.38 18.24
C PRO A 138 -17.57 -12.33 19.33
N TYR A 139 -16.76 -13.36 19.01
CA TYR A 139 -16.35 -14.39 19.96
C TYR A 139 -15.05 -14.00 20.67
N SER A 140 -13.98 -13.68 19.91
CA SER A 140 -12.70 -13.27 20.53
C SER A 140 -12.70 -11.82 20.96
N ARG A 141 -13.51 -10.97 20.32
CA ARG A 141 -13.42 -9.50 20.40
C ARG A 141 -12.05 -8.96 19.94
N PHE A 142 -11.29 -9.76 19.22
CA PHE A 142 -9.95 -9.44 18.74
C PHE A 142 -10.01 -9.10 17.25
N LYS A 143 -9.98 -7.80 16.95
CA LYS A 143 -10.06 -7.29 15.58
C LYS A 143 -8.67 -7.17 14.97
N VAL A 144 -8.50 -7.74 13.78
CA VAL A 144 -7.31 -7.66 12.94
C VAL A 144 -7.72 -7.13 11.56
N GLY A 145 -6.92 -6.20 11.04
CA GLY A 145 -7.05 -5.71 9.68
C GLY A 145 -5.78 -5.97 8.89
N ALA A 146 -5.92 -6.14 7.58
CA ALA A 146 -4.82 -6.29 6.66
C ALA A 146 -5.05 -5.47 5.39
N ALA A 147 -3.98 -4.98 4.80
CA ALA A 147 -3.98 -4.30 3.51
C ALA A 147 -2.85 -4.86 2.67
N LEU A 148 -3.20 -5.45 1.53
CA LEU A 148 -2.30 -6.11 0.60
C LEU A 148 -2.11 -5.23 -0.63
N LEU A 149 -0.87 -4.98 -0.98
CA LEU A 149 -0.48 -4.29 -2.19
C LEU A 149 -0.07 -5.30 -3.26
N GLY A 150 -0.90 -5.42 -4.29
CA GLY A 150 -0.65 -6.25 -5.46
C GLY A 150 0.09 -5.51 -6.57
N LYS A 151 0.58 -6.27 -7.55
CA LYS A 151 1.22 -5.74 -8.76
C LYS A 151 0.32 -4.73 -9.48
N GLY A 152 0.95 -3.69 -10.01
CA GLY A 152 0.25 -2.55 -10.61
C GLY A 152 -0.43 -1.66 -9.57
N TRP A 153 0.09 -1.68 -8.33
CA TRP A 153 -0.34 -0.83 -7.22
C TRP A 153 -1.78 -1.04 -6.77
N LYS A 154 -2.37 -2.22 -7.00
CA LYS A 154 -3.75 -2.51 -6.58
C LYS A 154 -3.81 -2.81 -5.09
N LEU A 155 -4.70 -2.12 -4.37
CA LEU A 155 -4.88 -2.29 -2.92
C LEU A 155 -6.07 -3.21 -2.62
N PHE A 156 -5.84 -4.22 -1.79
CA PHE A 156 -6.87 -5.14 -1.31
C PHE A 156 -6.91 -5.11 0.22
N LYS A 157 -8.10 -4.92 0.79
CA LYS A 157 -8.28 -4.82 2.24
C LYS A 157 -9.00 -6.04 2.77
N GLY A 158 -8.53 -6.56 3.90
CA GLY A 158 -9.11 -7.70 4.60
C GLY A 158 -9.26 -7.44 6.09
N CYS A 159 -10.21 -8.11 6.70
CA CYS A 159 -10.37 -8.17 8.16
C CYS A 159 -10.69 -9.61 8.57
N ASN A 160 -10.47 -9.95 9.85
CA ASN A 160 -10.86 -11.27 10.32
C ASN A 160 -12.39 -11.39 10.38
N VAL A 161 -12.88 -12.56 10.00
CA VAL A 161 -14.30 -12.92 10.05
C VAL A 161 -14.39 -14.24 10.80
N GLU A 162 -14.92 -14.17 12.00
CA GLU A 162 -15.13 -15.32 12.86
C GLU A 162 -16.42 -16.07 12.49
N ASN A 163 -16.48 -17.31 12.94
CA ASN A 163 -17.65 -18.16 12.77
C ASN A 163 -17.89 -18.94 14.06
N LEU A 164 -19.15 -19.31 14.33
CA LEU A 164 -19.51 -20.14 15.49
C LEU A 164 -18.77 -21.49 15.47
N SER A 165 -18.57 -22.06 14.29
CA SER A 165 -17.63 -23.17 14.08
C SER A 165 -16.23 -22.60 13.93
N TYR A 166 -15.47 -22.56 15.02
CA TYR A 166 -14.23 -21.76 15.11
C TYR A 166 -13.20 -22.08 14.02
N GLY A 167 -13.12 -23.34 13.57
CA GLY A 167 -12.23 -23.77 12.48
C GLY A 167 -12.52 -23.10 11.13
N LEU A 168 -13.69 -22.50 10.95
CA LEU A 168 -14.07 -21.77 9.73
C LEU A 168 -13.66 -20.29 9.76
N THR A 169 -13.03 -19.83 10.85
CA THR A 169 -12.56 -18.45 10.96
C THR A 169 -11.48 -18.14 9.92
N ILE A 170 -11.68 -17.03 9.21
CA ILE A 170 -10.69 -16.51 8.28
C ILE A 170 -9.98 -15.29 8.88
N CYS A 171 -8.66 -15.28 8.78
CA CYS A 171 -7.82 -14.18 9.25
C CYS A 171 -7.81 -13.03 8.22
N ALA A 172 -7.43 -11.83 8.65
CA ALA A 172 -7.42 -10.65 7.82
C ALA A 172 -6.53 -10.80 6.58
N GLU A 173 -5.37 -11.43 6.73
CA GLU A 173 -4.37 -11.63 5.68
C GLU A 173 -4.93 -12.54 4.58
N ARG A 174 -5.49 -13.70 4.97
CA ARG A 174 -6.12 -14.64 4.05
C ARG A 174 -7.30 -13.99 3.33
N ASN A 175 -8.10 -13.21 4.04
CA ASN A 175 -9.22 -12.47 3.45
C ASN A 175 -8.73 -11.47 2.37
N ALA A 176 -7.69 -10.67 2.66
CA ALA A 176 -7.13 -9.73 1.69
C ALA A 176 -6.54 -10.44 0.44
N ILE A 177 -5.81 -11.53 0.65
CA ILE A 177 -5.21 -12.33 -0.43
C ILE A 177 -6.30 -12.96 -1.30
N PHE A 178 -7.32 -13.59 -0.71
CA PHE A 178 -8.37 -14.25 -1.48
C PHE A 178 -9.21 -13.25 -2.30
N GLN A 179 -9.41 -12.03 -1.80
CA GLN A 179 -10.01 -10.95 -2.58
C GLN A 179 -9.12 -10.53 -3.77
N ALA A 180 -7.80 -10.44 -3.58
CA ALA A 180 -6.87 -10.14 -4.66
C ALA A 180 -6.93 -11.21 -5.76
N ILE A 181 -6.91 -12.49 -5.36
CA ILE A 181 -7.00 -13.63 -6.29
C ILE A 181 -8.33 -13.64 -7.03
N ALA A 182 -9.46 -13.43 -6.34
CA ALA A 182 -10.77 -13.33 -6.97
C ALA A 182 -10.86 -12.15 -7.96
N SER A 183 -10.01 -11.12 -7.77
CA SER A 183 -9.88 -9.96 -8.65
C SER A 183 -8.81 -10.14 -9.75
N GLY A 184 -8.24 -11.34 -9.89
CA GLY A 184 -7.25 -11.69 -10.91
C GLY A 184 -5.82 -11.20 -10.62
N VAL A 185 -5.49 -10.90 -9.35
CA VAL A 185 -4.14 -10.45 -8.94
C VAL A 185 -3.49 -11.50 -8.05
N SER A 186 -2.37 -12.07 -8.51
CA SER A 186 -1.62 -13.13 -7.82
C SER A 186 -0.15 -12.81 -7.56
N GLN A 187 0.29 -11.59 -7.86
CA GLN A 187 1.64 -11.09 -7.57
C GLN A 187 1.54 -9.93 -6.57
N PHE A 188 2.32 -10.00 -5.49
CA PHE A 188 2.21 -9.10 -4.34
C PHE A 188 3.55 -8.44 -4.00
N GLU A 189 3.49 -7.18 -3.58
CA GLU A 189 4.65 -6.37 -3.20
C GLU A 189 4.84 -6.31 -1.69
N ALA A 190 3.73 -6.09 -0.96
CA ALA A 190 3.74 -5.96 0.49
C ALA A 190 2.35 -6.22 1.10
N ILE A 191 2.31 -6.63 2.37
CA ILE A 191 1.08 -6.64 3.19
C ILE A 191 1.33 -5.94 4.53
N ALA A 192 0.41 -5.08 4.94
CA ALA A 192 0.35 -4.56 6.30
C ALA A 192 -0.70 -5.31 7.12
N ILE A 193 -0.41 -5.58 8.39
CA ILE A 193 -1.26 -6.32 9.33
C ILE A 193 -1.33 -5.51 10.63
N VAL A 194 -2.54 -5.21 11.09
CA VAL A 194 -2.74 -4.37 12.27
C VAL A 194 -3.71 -5.02 13.25
N ALA A 195 -3.32 -5.02 14.51
CA ALA A 195 -4.15 -5.41 15.63
C ALA A 195 -3.93 -4.49 16.83
N ASP A 196 -4.82 -4.60 17.82
CA ASP A 196 -4.70 -3.88 19.09
C ASP A 196 -3.93 -4.75 20.09
N THR A 197 -2.61 -4.71 19.97
CA THR A 197 -1.66 -5.51 20.74
C THR A 197 -0.54 -4.61 21.26
N ARG A 198 0.12 -5.04 22.34
CA ARG A 198 1.26 -4.31 22.93
C ARG A 198 2.46 -4.23 21.99
N HIS A 199 2.68 -5.29 21.21
CA HIS A 199 3.75 -5.39 20.20
C HIS A 199 3.13 -5.78 18.85
N PRO A 200 3.79 -5.51 17.73
CA PRO A 200 3.35 -5.91 16.39
C PRO A 200 2.94 -7.39 16.33
N ILE A 201 1.70 -7.64 15.88
CA ILE A 201 1.16 -8.99 15.81
C ILE A 201 1.90 -9.83 14.75
N SER A 202 2.25 -11.06 15.07
CA SER A 202 2.80 -11.98 14.08
C SER A 202 1.67 -12.72 13.34
N PRO A 203 1.71 -12.84 11.99
CA PRO A 203 0.72 -13.62 11.26
C PRO A 203 0.73 -15.08 11.73
N CYS A 204 -0.44 -15.72 11.79
CA CYS A 204 -0.53 -17.11 12.21
C CYS A 204 0.07 -18.06 11.16
N GLY A 205 0.39 -19.30 11.55
CA GLY A 205 1.03 -20.29 10.65
C GLY A 205 0.25 -20.52 9.36
N ALA A 206 -1.08 -20.57 9.42
CA ALA A 206 -1.92 -20.73 8.24
C ALA A 206 -1.82 -19.53 7.27
N CYS A 207 -1.80 -18.30 7.80
CA CYS A 207 -1.58 -17.11 6.98
C CYS A 207 -0.21 -17.12 6.33
N ARG A 208 0.84 -17.49 7.09
CA ARG A 208 2.20 -17.59 6.55
C ARG A 208 2.30 -18.59 5.41
N GLN A 209 1.68 -19.76 5.55
CA GLN A 209 1.66 -20.77 4.49
C GLN A 209 0.92 -20.27 3.24
N VAL A 210 -0.24 -19.59 3.41
CA VAL A 210 -0.96 -18.98 2.29
C VAL A 210 -0.13 -17.89 1.61
N MET A 211 0.57 -17.05 2.37
CA MET A 211 1.46 -16.03 1.79
C MET A 211 2.61 -16.68 0.99
N ALA A 212 3.20 -17.75 1.52
CA ALA A 212 4.31 -18.47 0.88
C ALA A 212 3.93 -19.12 -0.47
N GLU A 213 2.65 -19.37 -0.72
CA GLU A 213 2.17 -19.80 -2.04
C GLU A 213 2.47 -18.74 -3.12
N PHE A 214 2.39 -17.46 -2.77
CA PHE A 214 2.49 -16.33 -3.71
C PHE A 214 3.88 -15.67 -3.78
N GLY A 215 4.88 -16.32 -3.19
CA GLY A 215 6.28 -15.89 -3.24
C GLY A 215 6.72 -15.09 -2.01
N ASN A 216 7.90 -14.47 -2.13
CA ASN A 216 8.53 -13.75 -1.03
C ASN A 216 8.32 -12.23 -1.17
N PHE A 217 7.46 -11.67 -0.32
CA PHE A 217 7.13 -10.24 -0.31
C PHE A 217 7.18 -9.66 1.11
N ARG A 218 7.09 -8.33 1.23
CA ARG A 218 7.26 -7.63 2.52
C ARG A 218 6.04 -7.79 3.42
N ILE A 219 6.29 -7.94 4.72
CA ILE A 219 5.25 -8.03 5.76
C ILE A 219 5.51 -6.93 6.78
N LEU A 220 4.50 -6.11 7.02
CA LEU A 220 4.52 -5.02 7.99
C LEU A 220 3.48 -5.31 9.06
N SER A 221 3.93 -5.74 10.22
CA SER A 221 3.06 -5.88 11.38
C SER A 221 3.10 -4.57 12.17
N ALA A 222 1.94 -4.04 12.56
CA ALA A 222 1.88 -2.81 13.34
C ALA A 222 0.85 -2.86 14.46
N THR A 223 1.12 -2.08 15.50
CA THR A 223 0.18 -1.83 16.61
C THR A 223 -0.64 -0.57 16.34
N LEU A 224 -1.69 -0.34 17.13
CA LEU A 224 -2.42 0.93 17.10
C LEU A 224 -1.61 2.11 17.63
N SER A 225 -0.62 1.87 18.51
CA SER A 225 0.28 2.90 19.02
C SER A 225 1.33 3.36 18.01
N GLY A 226 1.52 2.60 16.92
CA GLY A 226 2.42 2.94 15.82
C GLY A 226 3.78 2.22 15.87
N GLU A 227 3.97 1.25 16.76
CA GLU A 227 5.11 0.33 16.67
C GLU A 227 4.95 -0.53 15.41
N VAL A 228 6.03 -0.69 14.64
CA VAL A 228 6.05 -1.44 13.38
C VAL A 228 7.19 -2.44 13.40
N PHE A 229 6.89 -3.67 13.00
CA PHE A 229 7.86 -4.71 12.72
C PHE A 229 7.80 -5.08 11.24
N GLU A 230 8.94 -4.98 10.56
CA GLU A 230 9.07 -5.33 9.15
C GLU A 230 9.78 -6.69 9.00
N SER A 231 9.27 -7.52 8.10
CA SER A 231 9.85 -8.81 7.74
C SER A 231 9.51 -9.20 6.30
N THR A 232 9.82 -10.44 5.93
CA THR A 232 9.44 -11.04 4.65
C THR A 232 8.78 -12.39 4.89
N VAL A 233 8.10 -12.92 3.87
CA VAL A 233 7.44 -14.23 3.96
C VAL A 233 8.45 -15.33 4.32
N ASP A 234 9.61 -15.36 3.65
CA ASP A 234 10.64 -16.39 3.87
C ASP A 234 11.25 -16.31 5.27
N ALA A 235 11.40 -15.10 5.81
CA ALA A 235 11.90 -14.92 7.17
C ALA A 235 10.90 -15.42 8.22
N LEU A 236 9.60 -15.28 7.98
CA LEU A 236 8.56 -15.76 8.89
C LEU A 236 8.21 -17.24 8.72
N LEU A 237 8.49 -17.85 7.57
CA LEU A 237 8.25 -19.26 7.31
C LEU A 237 9.37 -19.88 6.45
N PRO A 238 10.54 -20.14 7.06
CA PRO A 238 11.65 -20.76 6.35
C PRO A 238 11.27 -22.16 5.87
N ARG A 239 11.76 -22.55 4.70
CA ARG A 239 11.53 -23.89 4.10
C ARG A 239 10.04 -24.22 3.92
N SER A 240 9.22 -23.22 3.60
CA SER A 240 7.76 -23.31 3.47
C SER A 240 7.23 -24.37 2.50
N ARG A 241 8.07 -24.89 1.59
CA ARG A 241 7.71 -25.91 0.59
C ARG A 241 8.45 -27.24 0.77
N THR A 242 9.52 -27.27 1.56
CA THR A 242 10.40 -28.44 1.62
C THR A 242 9.66 -29.68 2.15
N GLY A 243 9.66 -30.76 1.37
CA GLY A 243 9.01 -32.02 1.75
C GLY A 243 7.48 -32.06 1.59
N ILE A 244 6.88 -31.01 1.00
CA ILE A 244 5.47 -30.99 0.59
C ILE A 244 5.38 -31.11 -0.93
N LEU A 245 6.15 -30.27 -1.63
CA LEU A 245 6.25 -30.23 -3.07
C LEU A 245 7.74 -30.24 -3.43
N ASP A 246 8.21 -31.31 -4.07
CA ASP A 246 9.54 -31.36 -4.68
C ASP A 246 9.47 -30.65 -6.04
N LEU A 247 9.22 -29.34 -6.03
CA LEU A 247 9.23 -28.51 -7.23
C LEU A 247 10.56 -27.75 -7.28
N ASP A 248 11.31 -28.02 -8.35
CA ASP A 248 12.58 -27.38 -8.73
C ASP A 248 12.45 -25.86 -8.94
#